data_AF-A0A8K0WJ99-F1
#
_entry.id   AF-A0A8K0WJ99-F1
#
_cell.length_a   1.000
_cell.length_b   1.000
_cell.length_c   1.000
_cell.angle_alpha   90.00
_cell.angle_beta   90.00
_cell.angle_gamma   90.00
#
_symmetry.space_group_name_H-M   'P 1'
#
loop_
_entity.id
_entity.type
_entity.pdbx_description
1 polymer ?
#
loop_
_entity_poly.entity_id
_entity_poly.type
_entity_poly.pdbx_seq_one_letter_code
_entity_poly.pdbx_strand_id
1 'polypeptide(L)'
;MNPRGLAVRALGAYGALNGYWGQWGNENLRTYCDSGIDYVTLSFVNQAPEHDLAANYPGTNFAGHCSAGVFYNGTNASKLLSKCDEMKKDIPYCRSKGVKVLLSIGGHYNETTSNYLVTSKANGQYFASFLYRAFGPWDSTWTGPRPFDLSSTNHTQVDGFDFDIEAMFDNDPYIAMADTFRSLSPSIILTAAPQCPTSDAYFHLKKFISQASLDALFVQFYNNPVCDAVAGNMAGESFNYDQWASILASSAKSKNAKLFIGLPASTEAAGSGYITPQAMKDLVCKWKGGKNFGGISLWDLTRGAGNVVNGKTYNQHVLDALAGGCPATTTTTTMSTATRTSTTTRAPTSTGNGIATPTPTQPTIVSNCNKFYLVKSGEDCATVAKKNGITVSLVKTWNPSAGSACTNLWANAYACVSTIGYTPPLTTTCGSTAKTWGDNKPAALQSVVSWCDGNANTDGTGAYTIGQTKNGCFNAPLGTNKFLFSARNDFGIATSLPKDKCERIIKAAINNCTRGATGTLESWWFKAEVVAGRC
;
A
#
# COMPACT_ATOMS: atom_id res chain seq x y z
N MET A 1 -36.78 -12.63 9.22
CA MET A 1 -35.58 -12.64 8.35
C MET A 1 -34.89 -11.30 8.51
N ASN A 2 -33.72 -11.26 9.14
CA ASN A 2 -33.03 -10.03 9.51
C ASN A 2 -32.19 -9.52 8.31
N PRO A 3 -32.40 -8.31 7.76
CA PRO A 3 -31.75 -7.89 6.54
C PRO A 3 -30.45 -7.08 6.81
N ARG A 4 -29.43 -7.32 5.98
CA ARG A 4 -28.32 -6.39 5.63
C ARG A 4 -27.27 -6.07 6.70
N GLY A 5 -26.38 -7.00 7.00
CA GLY A 5 -25.11 -6.67 7.65
C GLY A 5 -23.96 -7.52 7.11
N LEU A 6 -22.84 -6.87 6.75
CA LEU A 6 -21.53 -7.53 6.79
C LEU A 6 -21.46 -8.25 8.14
N ALA A 7 -21.24 -9.57 8.12
CA ALA A 7 -21.14 -10.34 9.35
C ALA A 7 -19.88 -9.90 10.09
N VAL A 8 -20.06 -9.12 11.16
CA VAL A 8 -19.08 -9.07 12.26
C VAL A 8 -19.20 -10.43 12.96
N ARG A 9 -18.08 -11.13 13.18
CA ARG A 9 -18.07 -12.39 13.92
C ARG A 9 -18.95 -12.30 15.18
N ALA A 10 -19.81 -13.29 15.38
CA ALA A 10 -20.50 -13.44 16.65
C ALA A 10 -19.48 -13.83 17.73
N LEU A 11 -19.51 -13.08 18.85
CA LEU A 11 -18.70 -13.15 20.07
C LEU A 11 -17.21 -12.77 19.91
N GLY A 12 -16.91 -11.48 20.09
CA GLY A 12 -15.59 -11.00 20.55
C GLY A 12 -14.75 -10.15 19.60
N ALA A 13 -15.07 -10.08 18.29
CA ALA A 13 -14.32 -9.28 17.33
C ALA A 13 -14.92 -7.87 17.12
N TYR A 14 -14.06 -6.86 17.00
CA TYR A 14 -14.42 -5.45 16.87
C TYR A 14 -14.68 -4.98 15.43
N GLY A 15 -14.36 -5.80 14.44
CA GLY A 15 -14.47 -5.48 13.01
C GLY A 15 -13.97 -6.65 12.16
N ALA A 16 -13.81 -6.39 10.87
CA ALA A 16 -13.38 -7.36 9.86
C ALA A 16 -12.06 -6.94 9.19
N LEU A 17 -11.31 -7.92 8.67
CA LEU A 17 -10.18 -7.67 7.79
C LEU A 17 -10.60 -7.88 6.33
N ASN A 18 -10.51 -6.80 5.55
CA ASN A 18 -10.44 -6.87 4.09
C ASN A 18 -8.98 -6.75 3.63
N GLY A 19 -8.62 -7.43 2.55
CA GLY A 19 -7.37 -7.12 1.88
C GLY A 19 -7.47 -7.30 0.38
N TYR A 20 -6.83 -6.38 -0.33
CA TYR A 20 -6.65 -6.46 -1.78
C TYR A 20 -5.67 -7.58 -2.12
N TRP A 21 -5.88 -8.21 -3.27
CA TRP A 21 -5.04 -9.29 -3.78
C TRP A 21 -5.10 -9.34 -5.31
N GLY A 22 -3.96 -9.65 -5.95
CA GLY A 22 -3.90 -9.88 -7.39
C GLY A 22 -3.01 -8.92 -8.17
N GLN A 23 -2.33 -7.96 -7.54
CA GLN A 23 -1.47 -6.98 -8.25
C GLN A 23 0.03 -7.14 -7.95
N TRP A 24 0.40 -8.19 -7.25
CA TRP A 24 1.78 -8.54 -6.95
C TRP A 24 1.92 -10.04 -6.75
N GLY A 25 3.10 -10.58 -7.09
CA GLY A 25 3.42 -11.99 -6.86
C GLY A 25 2.73 -12.97 -7.82
N ASN A 26 2.74 -14.24 -7.41
CA ASN A 26 2.19 -15.41 -8.12
C ASN A 26 1.72 -16.50 -7.13
N GLU A 27 1.54 -16.14 -5.87
CA GLU A 27 1.10 -17.02 -4.80
C GLU A 27 -0.40 -17.32 -4.86
N ASN A 28 -0.81 -18.45 -4.29
CA ASN A 28 -2.21 -18.86 -4.33
C ASN A 28 -3.08 -18.07 -3.35
N LEU A 29 -4.21 -17.57 -3.85
CA LEU A 29 -5.26 -16.87 -3.09
C LEU A 29 -5.69 -17.65 -1.83
N ARG A 30 -5.77 -18.99 -1.95
CA ARG A 30 -6.13 -19.91 -0.86
C ARG A 30 -5.38 -19.66 0.45
N THR A 31 -4.09 -19.34 0.37
CA THR A 31 -3.24 -19.13 1.54
C THR A 31 -3.79 -18.04 2.45
N TYR A 32 -4.34 -16.98 1.87
CA TYR A 32 -4.94 -15.87 2.62
C TYR A 32 -6.28 -16.25 3.21
N CYS A 33 -7.07 -17.05 2.50
CA CYS A 33 -8.36 -17.52 2.99
C CYS A 33 -8.23 -18.48 4.17
N ASP A 34 -7.10 -19.19 4.28
CA ASP A 34 -6.76 -20.00 5.45
C ASP A 34 -6.28 -19.16 6.66
N SER A 35 -5.85 -17.92 6.44
CA SER A 35 -5.31 -17.06 7.51
C SER A 35 -6.38 -16.47 8.45
N GLY A 36 -7.67 -16.54 8.07
CA GLY A 36 -8.78 -16.05 8.88
C GLY A 36 -9.25 -14.63 8.54
N ILE A 37 -8.88 -14.09 7.37
CA ILE A 37 -9.48 -12.86 6.83
C ILE A 37 -10.98 -13.01 6.60
N ASP A 38 -11.71 -11.90 6.60
CA ASP A 38 -13.16 -11.91 6.38
C ASP A 38 -13.51 -11.59 4.91
N TYR A 39 -12.73 -10.71 4.27
CA TYR A 39 -12.92 -10.30 2.88
C TYR A 39 -11.59 -10.38 2.13
N VAL A 40 -11.66 -10.81 0.88
CA VAL A 40 -10.60 -10.63 -0.10
C VAL A 40 -11.15 -9.90 -1.31
N THR A 41 -10.46 -8.85 -1.73
CA THR A 41 -10.85 -8.02 -2.87
C THR A 41 -9.89 -8.28 -4.03
N LEU A 42 -10.40 -8.92 -5.08
CA LEU A 42 -9.64 -9.29 -6.28
C LEU A 42 -9.39 -8.06 -7.15
N SER A 43 -8.13 -7.79 -7.45
CA SER A 43 -7.66 -6.60 -8.15
C SER A 43 -7.03 -6.97 -9.49
N PHE A 44 -7.59 -6.61 -10.66
CA PHE A 44 -8.76 -5.74 -10.90
C PHE A 44 -9.49 -6.08 -12.21
N VAL A 45 -10.74 -5.63 -12.31
CA VAL A 45 -11.35 -5.19 -13.57
C VAL A 45 -10.83 -3.78 -13.85
N ASN A 46 -9.80 -3.68 -14.67
CA ASN A 46 -9.05 -2.43 -14.87
C ASN A 46 -9.41 -1.69 -16.16
N GLN A 47 -10.36 -2.18 -16.96
CA GLN A 47 -10.78 -1.52 -18.20
C GLN A 47 -12.29 -1.63 -18.42
N ALA A 48 -12.92 -0.51 -18.76
CA ALA A 48 -14.35 -0.47 -19.07
C ALA A 48 -14.60 -0.97 -20.51
N PRO A 49 -15.77 -1.58 -20.78
CA PRO A 49 -16.06 -2.18 -22.09
C PRO A 49 -15.95 -1.22 -23.27
N GLU A 50 -16.31 0.06 -23.08
CA GLU A 50 -16.27 1.07 -24.14
C GLU A 50 -14.87 1.39 -24.65
N HIS A 51 -13.82 0.93 -23.95
CA HIS A 51 -12.42 1.07 -24.37
C HIS A 51 -11.84 -0.21 -24.98
N ASP A 52 -12.68 -1.22 -25.22
CA ASP A 52 -12.39 -2.39 -26.06
C ASP A 52 -13.33 -2.34 -27.28
N LEU A 53 -13.00 -1.50 -28.26
CA LEU A 53 -13.86 -1.25 -29.42
C LEU A 53 -14.13 -2.50 -30.28
N ALA A 54 -13.31 -3.55 -30.14
CA ALA A 54 -13.46 -4.76 -30.92
C ALA A 54 -14.39 -5.77 -30.23
N ALA A 55 -14.14 -6.10 -28.96
CA ALA A 55 -14.93 -7.11 -28.26
C ALA A 55 -16.06 -6.53 -27.40
N ASN A 56 -15.98 -5.24 -27.05
CA ASN A 56 -16.88 -4.54 -26.12
C ASN A 56 -17.07 -5.29 -24.79
N TYR A 57 -15.98 -5.87 -24.29
CA TYR A 57 -15.88 -6.57 -23.01
C TYR A 57 -14.98 -5.76 -22.07
N PRO A 58 -15.18 -5.86 -20.75
CA PRO A 58 -14.24 -5.25 -19.81
C PRO A 58 -12.89 -5.98 -19.84
N GLY A 59 -11.83 -5.28 -19.43
CA GLY A 59 -10.51 -5.88 -19.24
C GLY A 59 -10.24 -6.24 -17.79
N THR A 60 -9.43 -7.27 -17.59
CA THR A 60 -8.95 -7.67 -16.26
C THR A 60 -7.44 -7.79 -16.25
N ASN A 61 -6.85 -7.52 -15.10
CA ASN A 61 -5.44 -7.75 -14.83
C ASN A 61 -5.30 -8.30 -13.42
N PHE A 62 -4.62 -9.43 -13.26
CA PHE A 62 -4.30 -10.02 -11.96
C PHE A 62 -2.80 -10.34 -11.87
N ALA A 63 -1.95 -9.47 -12.42
CA ALA A 63 -0.49 -9.62 -12.43
C ALA A 63 -0.02 -11.06 -12.79
N GLY A 64 0.78 -11.69 -11.93
CA GLY A 64 1.33 -13.03 -12.15
C GLY A 64 0.35 -14.19 -11.90
N HIS A 65 -0.92 -13.91 -11.58
CA HIS A 65 -1.91 -14.91 -11.14
C HIS A 65 -2.76 -15.49 -12.28
N CYS A 66 -2.63 -14.94 -13.48
CA CYS A 66 -3.23 -15.49 -14.69
C CYS A 66 -2.19 -15.63 -15.79
N SER A 67 -2.27 -16.71 -16.56
CA SER A 67 -1.43 -16.91 -17.74
C SER A 67 -2.01 -16.20 -18.97
N ALA A 68 -1.25 -16.20 -20.06
CA ALA A 68 -1.68 -15.59 -21.32
C ALA A 68 -2.94 -16.29 -21.87
N GLY A 69 -4.02 -15.52 -22.05
CA GLY A 69 -5.24 -15.98 -22.69
C GLY A 69 -6.42 -15.07 -22.36
N VAL A 70 -7.28 -14.84 -23.34
CA VAL A 70 -8.42 -13.92 -23.23
C VAL A 70 -9.71 -14.58 -23.68
N PHE A 71 -10.86 -14.00 -23.31
CA PHE A 71 -12.14 -14.34 -23.92
C PHE A 71 -12.30 -13.64 -25.26
N TYR A 72 -13.18 -14.17 -26.10
CA TYR A 72 -13.49 -13.63 -27.41
C TYR A 72 -14.97 -13.26 -27.49
N ASN A 73 -15.27 -12.23 -28.26
CA ASN A 73 -16.61 -11.94 -28.74
C ASN A 73 -16.61 -12.17 -30.26
N GLY A 74 -17.19 -13.31 -30.70
CA GLY A 74 -16.98 -13.80 -32.07
C GLY A 74 -15.50 -14.06 -32.34
N THR A 75 -14.94 -13.38 -33.34
CA THR A 75 -13.50 -13.45 -33.68
C THR A 75 -12.64 -12.43 -32.94
N ASN A 76 -13.25 -11.50 -32.21
CA ASN A 76 -12.55 -10.37 -31.60
C ASN A 76 -12.01 -10.79 -30.22
N ALA A 77 -10.68 -10.77 -30.10
CA ALA A 77 -10.00 -10.97 -28.81
C ALA A 77 -10.33 -9.79 -27.88
N SER A 78 -10.82 -10.09 -26.68
CA SER A 78 -11.04 -9.08 -25.65
C SER A 78 -9.80 -8.86 -24.78
N LYS A 79 -9.90 -7.93 -23.83
CA LYS A 79 -8.93 -7.76 -22.73
C LYS A 79 -9.32 -8.52 -21.45
N LEU A 80 -10.36 -9.35 -21.50
CA LEU A 80 -10.84 -10.14 -20.37
C LEU A 80 -10.05 -11.45 -20.27
N LEU A 81 -9.24 -11.61 -19.21
CA LEU A 81 -8.41 -12.79 -19.03
C LEU A 81 -9.24 -14.08 -18.86
N SER A 82 -8.84 -15.16 -19.54
CA SER A 82 -9.52 -16.46 -19.51
C SER A 82 -8.74 -17.58 -18.81
N LYS A 83 -7.44 -17.37 -18.56
CA LYS A 83 -6.52 -18.40 -18.04
C LYS A 83 -6.03 -18.11 -16.62
N CYS A 84 -6.98 -17.94 -15.70
CA CYS A 84 -6.76 -17.72 -14.27
C CYS A 84 -7.02 -19.01 -13.46
N ASP A 85 -6.32 -20.09 -13.79
CA ASP A 85 -6.74 -21.45 -13.39
C ASP A 85 -6.65 -21.72 -11.88
N GLU A 86 -5.68 -21.14 -11.18
CA GLU A 86 -5.61 -21.23 -9.72
C GLU A 86 -6.70 -20.40 -9.04
N MET A 87 -6.99 -19.19 -9.54
CA MET A 87 -8.09 -18.36 -9.03
C MET A 87 -9.45 -19.07 -9.16
N LYS A 88 -9.70 -19.76 -10.28
CA LYS A 88 -10.94 -20.56 -10.50
C LYS A 88 -11.15 -21.61 -9.41
N LYS A 89 -10.06 -22.21 -8.90
CA LYS A 89 -10.10 -23.21 -7.81
C LYS A 89 -10.23 -22.54 -6.44
N ASP A 90 -9.55 -21.41 -6.25
CA ASP A 90 -9.40 -20.81 -4.93
C ASP A 90 -10.57 -19.90 -4.54
N ILE A 91 -11.25 -19.24 -5.48
CA ILE A 91 -12.45 -18.45 -5.19
C ILE A 91 -13.55 -19.29 -4.49
N PRO A 92 -14.00 -20.43 -5.04
CA PRO A 92 -14.98 -21.25 -4.34
C PRO A 92 -14.44 -21.83 -3.01
N TYR A 93 -13.14 -22.10 -2.92
CA TYR A 93 -12.50 -22.50 -1.66
C TYR A 93 -12.62 -21.42 -0.58
N CYS A 94 -12.23 -20.19 -0.89
CA CYS A 94 -12.33 -19.05 0.04
C CYS A 94 -13.77 -18.87 0.54
N ARG A 95 -14.74 -18.95 -0.37
CA ARG A 95 -16.17 -18.85 -0.03
C ARG A 95 -16.62 -19.98 0.89
N SER A 96 -16.13 -21.21 0.67
CA SER A 96 -16.40 -22.35 1.57
C SER A 96 -15.86 -22.16 3.01
N LYS A 97 -14.83 -21.31 3.16
CA LYS A 97 -14.24 -20.94 4.46
C LYS A 97 -14.94 -19.76 5.12
N GLY A 98 -15.99 -19.24 4.48
CA GLY A 98 -16.75 -18.07 4.94
C GLY A 98 -16.16 -16.73 4.52
N VAL A 99 -15.03 -16.72 3.80
CA VAL A 99 -14.41 -15.49 3.27
C VAL A 99 -15.26 -14.94 2.14
N LYS A 100 -15.60 -13.65 2.20
CA LYS A 100 -16.31 -12.96 1.13
C LYS A 100 -15.32 -12.53 0.05
N VAL A 101 -15.61 -12.86 -1.19
CA VAL A 101 -14.77 -12.51 -2.35
C VAL A 101 -15.41 -11.36 -3.10
N LEU A 102 -14.75 -10.21 -3.12
CA LEU A 102 -15.16 -9.04 -3.90
C LEU A 102 -14.32 -8.94 -5.18
N LEU A 103 -14.87 -8.41 -6.27
CA LEU A 103 -14.11 -8.06 -7.48
C LEU A 103 -14.04 -6.54 -7.61
N SER A 104 -12.83 -5.99 -7.60
CA SER A 104 -12.64 -4.54 -7.66
C SER A 104 -12.55 -4.02 -9.08
N ILE A 105 -13.25 -2.92 -9.32
CA ILE A 105 -13.32 -2.16 -10.56
C ILE A 105 -12.46 -0.91 -10.37
N GLY A 106 -11.44 -0.74 -11.21
CA GLY A 106 -10.55 0.41 -11.17
C GLY A 106 -9.09 0.04 -10.92
N GLY A 107 -8.52 0.56 -9.83
CA GLY A 107 -7.08 0.58 -9.53
C GLY A 107 -6.38 1.78 -10.17
N HIS A 108 -5.05 1.75 -10.32
CA HIS A 108 -4.32 2.86 -10.93
C HIS A 108 -4.80 3.17 -12.37
N TYR A 109 -5.26 4.40 -12.61
CA TYR A 109 -5.76 4.82 -13.93
C TYR A 109 -4.65 5.07 -14.94
N ASN A 110 -4.82 4.52 -16.14
CA ASN A 110 -3.99 4.84 -17.30
C ASN A 110 -4.84 4.72 -18.57
N GLU A 111 -4.88 5.77 -19.40
CA GLU A 111 -5.68 5.83 -20.63
C GLU A 111 -5.41 4.67 -21.61
N THR A 112 -4.20 4.11 -21.59
CA THR A 112 -3.78 3.06 -22.52
C THR A 112 -3.97 1.67 -21.93
N THR A 113 -3.58 1.46 -20.68
CA THR A 113 -3.44 0.11 -20.09
C THR A 113 -4.48 -0.24 -19.03
N SER A 114 -5.14 0.76 -18.44
CA SER A 114 -6.14 0.58 -17.37
C SER A 114 -7.21 1.66 -17.45
N ASN A 115 -7.85 1.74 -18.62
CA ASN A 115 -8.85 2.76 -18.90
C ASN A 115 -10.24 2.27 -18.49
N TYR A 116 -10.62 2.61 -17.27
CA TYR A 116 -11.94 2.30 -16.69
C TYR A 116 -12.86 3.51 -16.63
N LEU A 117 -12.56 4.60 -17.36
CA LEU A 117 -13.48 5.73 -17.54
C LEU A 117 -14.79 5.24 -18.14
N VAL A 118 -15.92 5.65 -17.55
CA VAL A 118 -17.25 5.38 -18.11
C VAL A 118 -17.89 6.70 -18.53
N THR A 119 -18.29 6.83 -19.79
CA THR A 119 -18.71 8.14 -20.35
C THR A 119 -20.20 8.41 -20.25
N SER A 120 -21.03 7.40 -19.97
CA SER A 120 -22.48 7.56 -19.88
C SER A 120 -23.14 6.60 -18.90
N LYS A 121 -24.34 6.95 -18.41
CA LYS A 121 -25.15 6.07 -17.54
C LYS A 121 -25.48 4.75 -18.24
N ALA A 122 -25.77 4.78 -19.53
CA ALA A 122 -26.05 3.57 -20.31
C ALA A 122 -24.84 2.63 -20.38
N ASN A 123 -23.64 3.18 -20.58
CA ASN A 123 -22.40 2.38 -20.55
C ASN A 123 -22.15 1.82 -19.15
N GLY A 124 -22.43 2.59 -18.09
CA GLY A 124 -22.39 2.09 -16.72
C GLY A 124 -23.36 0.92 -16.49
N GLN A 125 -24.62 1.05 -16.90
CA GLN A 125 -25.62 -0.01 -16.79
C GLN A 125 -25.21 -1.28 -17.54
N TYR A 126 -24.67 -1.14 -18.76
CA TYR A 126 -24.12 -2.25 -19.54
C TYR A 126 -22.95 -2.91 -18.80
N PHE A 127 -22.01 -2.12 -18.32
CA PHE A 127 -20.83 -2.62 -17.63
C PHE A 127 -21.19 -3.40 -16.36
N ALA A 128 -22.08 -2.86 -15.51
CA ALA A 128 -22.57 -3.56 -14.33
C ALA A 128 -23.32 -4.85 -14.69
N SER A 129 -24.18 -4.83 -15.71
CA SER A 129 -24.91 -6.01 -16.16
C SER A 129 -23.96 -7.10 -16.67
N PHE A 130 -22.94 -6.72 -17.43
CA PHE A 130 -21.91 -7.62 -17.91
C PHE A 130 -21.17 -8.27 -16.73
N LEU A 131 -20.66 -7.47 -15.80
CA LEU A 131 -19.91 -7.96 -14.65
C LEU A 131 -20.76 -8.90 -13.78
N TYR A 132 -22.03 -8.54 -13.54
CA TYR A 132 -22.95 -9.38 -12.78
C TYR A 132 -23.15 -10.75 -13.43
N ARG A 133 -23.35 -10.81 -14.75
CA ARG A 133 -23.55 -12.08 -15.47
C ARG A 133 -22.26 -12.90 -15.59
N ALA A 134 -21.12 -12.23 -15.82
CA ALA A 134 -19.84 -12.88 -16.00
C ALA A 134 -19.20 -13.40 -14.70
N PHE A 135 -19.42 -12.72 -13.57
CA PHE A 135 -18.75 -13.02 -12.30
C PHE A 135 -19.70 -13.30 -11.13
N GLY A 136 -20.98 -12.94 -11.25
CA GLY A 136 -22.01 -13.20 -10.24
C GLY A 136 -22.59 -14.62 -10.33
N PRO A 137 -23.78 -14.85 -9.73
CA PRO A 137 -24.44 -16.14 -9.75
C PRO A 137 -24.63 -16.71 -11.16
N TRP A 138 -24.53 -18.03 -11.27
CA TRP A 138 -24.75 -18.73 -12.54
C TRP A 138 -26.17 -18.47 -13.07
N ASP A 139 -26.24 -18.14 -14.36
CA ASP A 139 -27.47 -17.93 -15.11
C ASP A 139 -27.36 -18.74 -16.41
N SER A 140 -28.19 -19.77 -16.56
CA SER A 140 -28.17 -20.64 -17.73
C SER A 140 -28.55 -19.94 -19.04
N THR A 141 -29.12 -18.74 -18.97
CA THR A 141 -29.42 -17.91 -20.15
C THR A 141 -28.24 -17.07 -20.61
N TRP A 142 -27.19 -16.96 -19.79
CA TRP A 142 -25.97 -16.23 -20.15
C TRP A 142 -25.06 -17.09 -21.01
N THR A 143 -24.88 -16.68 -22.27
CA THR A 143 -23.98 -17.32 -23.23
C THR A 143 -22.61 -16.63 -23.32
N GLY A 144 -22.38 -15.60 -22.51
CA GLY A 144 -21.13 -14.85 -22.48
C GLY A 144 -20.05 -15.48 -21.60
N PRO A 145 -18.93 -14.79 -21.40
CA PRO A 145 -17.79 -15.33 -20.66
C PRO A 145 -18.12 -15.55 -19.19
N ARG A 146 -17.42 -16.53 -18.61
CA ARG A 146 -17.47 -16.91 -17.19
C ARG A 146 -16.05 -17.11 -16.66
N PRO A 147 -15.31 -16.03 -16.35
CA PRO A 147 -13.85 -16.10 -16.18
C PRO A 147 -13.37 -16.95 -15.00
N PHE A 148 -14.21 -17.09 -13.98
CA PHE A 148 -13.88 -17.82 -12.75
C PHE A 148 -14.51 -19.20 -12.65
N ASP A 149 -15.31 -19.63 -13.64
CA ASP A 149 -15.85 -20.98 -13.65
C ASP A 149 -14.73 -21.99 -13.92
N LEU A 150 -14.73 -23.08 -13.15
CA LEU A 150 -13.71 -24.12 -13.28
C LEU A 150 -13.94 -24.96 -14.54
N SER A 151 -15.20 -25.17 -14.91
CA SER A 151 -15.63 -25.87 -16.14
C SER A 151 -17.02 -25.40 -16.55
N SER A 152 -17.52 -25.92 -17.69
CA SER A 152 -18.88 -25.65 -18.18
C SER A 152 -20.01 -26.16 -17.26
N THR A 153 -19.69 -26.98 -16.24
CA THR A 153 -20.65 -27.54 -15.29
C THR A 153 -20.32 -27.21 -13.84
N ASN A 154 -19.19 -26.55 -13.59
CA ASN A 154 -18.74 -26.16 -12.25
C ASN A 154 -18.57 -24.65 -12.19
N HIS A 155 -19.65 -24.01 -11.73
CA HIS A 155 -19.77 -22.57 -11.68
C HIS A 155 -19.45 -22.02 -10.29
N THR A 156 -18.82 -20.85 -10.25
CA THR A 156 -18.59 -20.10 -9.00
C THR A 156 -19.16 -18.69 -9.13
N GLN A 157 -18.98 -17.86 -8.10
CA GLN A 157 -19.36 -16.45 -8.15
C GLN A 157 -18.55 -15.65 -7.15
N VAL A 158 -18.42 -14.36 -7.39
CA VAL A 158 -18.04 -13.40 -6.36
C VAL A 158 -19.24 -13.05 -5.48
N ASP A 159 -18.98 -12.55 -4.28
CA ASP A 159 -20.00 -12.10 -3.34
C ASP A 159 -20.35 -10.61 -3.52
N GLY A 160 -19.52 -9.88 -4.27
CA GLY A 160 -19.71 -8.45 -4.48
C GLY A 160 -18.72 -7.78 -5.42
N PHE A 161 -18.92 -6.47 -5.57
CA PHE A 161 -18.08 -5.60 -6.38
C PHE A 161 -17.57 -4.41 -5.55
N ASP A 162 -16.31 -4.09 -5.74
CA ASP A 162 -15.66 -2.93 -5.13
C ASP A 162 -15.38 -1.85 -6.20
N PHE A 163 -15.55 -0.58 -5.84
CA PHE A 163 -15.28 0.56 -6.70
C PHE A 163 -14.02 1.29 -6.21
N ASP A 164 -12.87 0.95 -6.79
CA ASP A 164 -11.57 1.58 -6.52
C ASP A 164 -11.22 2.56 -7.65
N ILE A 165 -12.03 3.62 -7.77
CA ILE A 165 -11.91 4.61 -8.83
C ILE A 165 -10.94 5.71 -8.38
N GLU A 166 -9.72 5.66 -8.90
CA GLU A 166 -8.61 6.52 -8.47
C GLU A 166 -8.43 7.79 -9.32
N ALA A 167 -9.38 8.11 -10.20
CA ALA A 167 -9.33 9.29 -11.06
C ALA A 167 -10.58 10.18 -10.91
N MET A 168 -10.41 11.49 -11.15
CA MET A 168 -11.48 12.49 -11.13
C MET A 168 -12.38 12.36 -12.37
N PHE A 169 -13.44 11.56 -12.26
CA PHE A 169 -14.45 11.36 -13.30
C PHE A 169 -15.83 11.84 -12.89
N ASP A 170 -16.72 11.98 -13.87
CA ASP A 170 -18.14 12.05 -13.56
C ASP A 170 -18.57 10.75 -12.86
N ASN A 171 -19.19 10.91 -11.69
CA ASN A 171 -19.63 9.80 -10.86
C ASN A 171 -20.96 9.20 -11.33
N ASP A 172 -21.74 9.91 -12.16
CA ASP A 172 -23.08 9.48 -12.59
C ASP A 172 -23.12 8.09 -13.24
N PRO A 173 -22.17 7.72 -14.13
CA PRO A 173 -22.10 6.38 -14.69
C PRO A 173 -21.84 5.29 -13.64
N TYR A 174 -20.99 5.55 -12.66
CA TYR A 174 -20.71 4.60 -11.57
C TYR A 174 -21.90 4.50 -10.59
N ILE A 175 -22.64 5.59 -10.35
CA ILE A 175 -23.92 5.54 -9.60
C ILE A 175 -24.90 4.63 -10.34
N ALA A 176 -25.01 4.77 -11.66
CA ALA A 176 -25.85 3.90 -12.48
C ALA A 176 -25.41 2.43 -12.42
N MET A 177 -24.09 2.15 -12.40
CA MET A 177 -23.56 0.80 -12.17
C MET A 177 -24.04 0.23 -10.82
N ALA A 178 -23.88 0.98 -9.74
CA ALA A 178 -24.28 0.54 -8.40
C ALA A 178 -25.80 0.29 -8.31
N ASP A 179 -26.61 1.19 -8.87
CA ASP A 179 -28.07 1.02 -8.90
C ASP A 179 -28.47 -0.20 -9.77
N THR A 180 -27.77 -0.45 -10.89
CA THR A 180 -27.96 -1.68 -11.70
C THR A 180 -27.61 -2.94 -10.94
N PHE A 181 -26.48 -2.99 -10.23
CA PHE A 181 -26.13 -4.13 -9.39
C PHE A 181 -27.21 -4.41 -8.33
N ARG A 182 -27.72 -3.37 -7.66
CA ARG A 182 -28.80 -3.50 -6.67
C ARG A 182 -30.11 -3.98 -7.29
N SER A 183 -30.41 -3.57 -8.53
CA SER A 183 -31.59 -4.05 -9.27
C SER A 183 -31.46 -5.52 -9.67
N LEU A 184 -30.25 -5.97 -10.04
CA LEU A 184 -30.00 -7.36 -10.43
C LEU A 184 -29.96 -8.28 -9.21
N SER A 185 -29.41 -7.81 -8.09
CA SER A 185 -29.39 -8.53 -6.83
C SER A 185 -29.32 -7.57 -5.64
N PRO A 186 -30.38 -7.45 -4.84
CA PRO A 186 -30.36 -6.61 -3.64
C PRO A 186 -29.34 -7.05 -2.60
N SER A 187 -28.91 -8.32 -2.62
CA SER A 187 -28.00 -8.93 -1.64
C SER A 187 -26.52 -8.86 -2.02
N ILE A 188 -26.17 -8.36 -3.21
CA ILE A 188 -24.78 -8.24 -3.62
C ILE A 188 -24.04 -7.22 -2.75
N ILE A 189 -22.79 -7.52 -2.37
CA ILE A 189 -21.99 -6.59 -1.56
C ILE A 189 -21.42 -5.51 -2.49
N LEU A 190 -21.63 -4.24 -2.18
CA LEU A 190 -21.02 -3.12 -2.91
C LEU A 190 -20.14 -2.29 -1.98
N THR A 191 -18.88 -2.11 -2.34
CA THR A 191 -17.92 -1.30 -1.57
C THR A 191 -17.28 -0.23 -2.45
N ALA A 192 -16.62 0.74 -1.82
CA ALA A 192 -15.83 1.73 -2.53
C ALA A 192 -14.55 2.06 -1.77
N ALA A 193 -13.48 2.37 -2.49
CA ALA A 193 -12.17 2.66 -1.91
C ALA A 193 -11.71 4.10 -2.21
N PRO A 194 -12.36 5.13 -1.64
CA PRO A 194 -11.92 6.50 -1.85
C PRO A 194 -10.57 6.76 -1.17
N GLN A 195 -9.79 7.69 -1.70
CA GLN A 195 -8.66 8.27 -0.96
C GLN A 195 -9.15 9.14 0.20
N CYS A 196 -8.31 9.40 1.22
CA CYS A 196 -8.71 10.17 2.40
C CYS A 196 -9.05 11.66 2.20
N PRO A 197 -8.58 12.40 1.17
CA PRO A 197 -8.93 13.81 1.00
C PRO A 197 -10.43 14.02 0.77
N THR A 198 -10.98 15.04 1.44
CA THR A 198 -12.43 15.34 1.44
C THR A 198 -12.77 16.71 0.85
N SER A 199 -11.76 17.46 0.40
CA SER A 199 -11.98 18.72 -0.32
C SER A 199 -12.41 18.44 -1.75
N ASP A 200 -13.28 19.30 -2.29
CA ASP A 200 -13.92 19.08 -3.59
C ASP A 200 -12.91 18.89 -4.74
N ALA A 201 -11.73 19.48 -4.65
CA ALA A 201 -10.66 19.34 -5.63
C ALA A 201 -10.01 17.94 -5.66
N TYR A 202 -10.10 17.16 -4.59
CA TYR A 202 -9.41 15.87 -4.43
C TYR A 202 -10.34 14.72 -4.03
N PHE A 203 -11.62 14.99 -3.82
CA PHE A 203 -12.60 14.00 -3.39
C PHE A 203 -13.25 13.27 -4.60
N HIS A 204 -12.52 12.31 -5.19
CA HIS A 204 -12.90 11.61 -6.43
C HIS A 204 -14.31 11.00 -6.44
N LEU A 205 -14.72 10.41 -5.32
CA LEU A 205 -15.98 9.66 -5.19
C LEU A 205 -17.06 10.41 -4.42
N LYS A 206 -16.97 11.75 -4.28
CA LYS A 206 -17.88 12.56 -3.45
C LYS A 206 -19.36 12.30 -3.79
N LYS A 207 -19.72 12.43 -5.07
CA LYS A 207 -21.11 12.27 -5.52
C LYS A 207 -21.54 10.80 -5.45
N PHE A 208 -20.66 9.88 -5.83
CA PHE A 208 -20.91 8.43 -5.74
C PHE A 208 -21.26 8.00 -4.31
N ILE A 209 -20.44 8.34 -3.33
CA ILE A 209 -20.67 7.99 -1.91
C ILE A 209 -21.93 8.63 -1.36
N SER A 210 -22.28 9.83 -1.82
CA SER A 210 -23.51 10.50 -1.38
C SER A 210 -24.79 9.88 -1.95
N GLN A 211 -24.76 9.24 -3.13
CA GLN A 211 -25.96 8.81 -3.86
C GLN A 211 -26.09 7.31 -4.11
N ALA A 212 -25.00 6.54 -4.06
CA ALA A 212 -25.00 5.09 -4.26
C ALA A 212 -25.28 4.34 -2.95
N SER A 213 -25.89 3.16 -3.05
CA SER A 213 -26.17 2.26 -1.91
C SER A 213 -24.99 1.31 -1.68
N LEU A 214 -24.06 1.70 -0.81
CA LEU A 214 -22.84 0.97 -0.49
C LEU A 214 -22.96 0.29 0.88
N ASP A 215 -22.33 -0.88 1.02
CA ASP A 215 -22.26 -1.64 2.27
C ASP A 215 -21.03 -1.26 3.09
N ALA A 216 -19.92 -0.88 2.44
CA ALA A 216 -18.71 -0.42 3.12
C ALA A 216 -17.88 0.58 2.29
N LEU A 217 -17.06 1.37 2.98
CA LEU A 217 -15.98 2.17 2.42
C LEU A 217 -14.63 1.66 2.94
N PHE A 218 -13.69 1.44 2.02
CA PHE A 218 -12.30 1.11 2.27
C PHE A 218 -11.43 2.36 2.07
N VAL A 219 -11.58 3.35 2.97
CA VAL A 219 -10.93 4.67 2.79
C VAL A 219 -9.42 4.53 2.88
N GLN A 220 -8.71 4.91 1.82
CA GLN A 220 -7.26 4.81 1.72
C GLN A 220 -6.60 5.95 2.52
N PHE A 221 -6.21 5.66 3.76
CA PHE A 221 -5.50 6.61 4.64
C PHE A 221 -3.98 6.53 4.43
N TYR A 222 -3.56 6.66 3.17
CA TYR A 222 -2.15 6.62 2.74
C TYR A 222 -1.96 7.37 1.42
N ASN A 223 -0.70 7.58 1.01
CA ASN A 223 -0.30 8.41 -0.14
C ASN A 223 -0.78 9.88 -0.10
N ASN A 224 -1.38 10.32 1.02
CA ASN A 224 -1.98 11.63 1.18
C ASN A 224 -1.64 12.19 2.57
N PRO A 225 -0.46 12.81 2.75
CA PRO A 225 0.02 13.27 4.05
C PRO A 225 -0.97 14.15 4.82
N VAL A 226 -1.82 14.91 4.12
CA VAL A 226 -2.82 15.80 4.73
C VAL A 226 -3.87 15.07 5.59
N CYS A 227 -4.07 13.76 5.39
CA CYS A 227 -5.10 12.98 6.05
C CYS A 227 -4.74 11.51 6.30
N ASP A 228 -3.51 11.08 6.02
CA ASP A 228 -3.10 9.68 6.17
C ASP A 228 -3.03 9.23 7.63
N ALA A 229 -2.78 7.93 7.82
CA ALA A 229 -2.77 7.31 9.14
C ALA A 229 -1.48 7.55 9.95
N VAL A 230 -0.47 8.22 9.35
CA VAL A 230 0.74 8.60 10.06
C VAL A 230 0.41 9.80 10.95
N ALA A 231 1.00 9.84 12.15
CA ALA A 231 0.78 10.94 13.08
C ALA A 231 1.96 11.91 13.03
N GLY A 232 1.71 13.18 12.72
CA GLY A 232 2.71 14.25 12.79
C GLY A 232 3.71 14.29 11.62
N ASN A 233 3.40 13.68 10.48
CA ASN A 233 4.13 13.76 9.20
C ASN A 233 4.09 15.16 8.54
N MET A 234 3.08 15.99 8.78
CA MET A 234 2.91 17.33 8.18
C MET A 234 2.17 18.30 9.11
N ALA A 235 2.65 19.54 9.19
CA ALA A 235 2.00 20.59 9.98
C ALA A 235 0.57 20.87 9.46
N GLY A 236 -0.43 20.74 10.34
CA GLY A 236 -1.83 20.99 10.01
C GLY A 236 -2.59 19.79 9.44
N GLU A 237 -1.96 18.62 9.34
CA GLU A 237 -2.65 17.39 8.97
C GLU A 237 -3.55 16.88 10.11
N SER A 238 -4.52 16.05 9.75
CA SER A 238 -5.23 15.24 10.73
C SER A 238 -5.78 13.98 10.08
N PHE A 239 -5.53 12.83 10.72
CA PHE A 239 -6.22 11.58 10.40
C PHE A 239 -7.74 11.80 10.53
N ASN A 240 -8.44 11.87 9.40
CA ASN A 240 -9.79 12.46 9.31
C ASN A 240 -10.93 11.43 9.35
N TYR A 241 -10.76 10.35 10.11
CA TYR A 241 -11.77 9.28 10.23
C TYR A 241 -13.16 9.78 10.66
N ASP A 242 -13.24 10.69 11.62
CA ASP A 242 -14.52 11.30 12.05
C ASP A 242 -15.23 12.07 10.93
N GLN A 243 -14.44 12.71 10.06
CA GLN A 243 -14.98 13.43 8.91
C GLN A 243 -15.62 12.44 7.93
N TRP A 244 -14.98 11.30 7.68
CA TRP A 244 -15.53 10.22 6.87
C TRP A 244 -16.79 9.60 7.48
N ALA A 245 -16.82 9.41 8.80
CA ALA A 245 -18.03 8.97 9.50
C ALA A 245 -19.18 9.99 9.33
N SER A 246 -18.88 11.28 9.38
CA SER A 246 -19.86 12.37 9.15
C SER A 246 -20.36 12.43 7.70
N ILE A 247 -19.48 12.19 6.73
CA ILE A 247 -19.82 12.07 5.31
C ILE A 247 -20.80 10.90 5.10
N LEU A 248 -20.51 9.74 5.69
CA LEU A 248 -21.41 8.58 5.63
C LEU A 248 -22.76 8.90 6.26
N ALA A 249 -22.79 9.51 7.44
CA ALA A 249 -24.03 9.92 8.10
C ALA A 249 -24.90 10.86 7.23
N SER A 250 -24.26 11.65 6.37
CA SER A 250 -24.90 12.57 5.43
C SER A 250 -25.25 11.95 4.08
N SER A 251 -24.81 10.72 3.78
CA SER A 251 -25.12 10.02 2.53
C SER A 251 -26.62 9.73 2.42
N ALA A 252 -27.20 9.85 1.23
CA ALA A 252 -28.61 9.55 1.00
C ALA A 252 -28.91 8.05 1.14
N LYS A 253 -27.99 7.18 0.69
CA LYS A 253 -28.20 5.72 0.63
C LYS A 253 -27.22 4.89 1.46
N SER A 254 -26.14 5.48 1.99
CA SER A 254 -25.04 4.72 2.66
C SER A 254 -24.81 5.05 4.14
N LYS A 255 -25.82 5.60 4.85
CA LYS A 255 -25.69 6.01 6.28
C LYS A 255 -25.23 4.91 7.23
N ASN A 256 -25.56 3.67 6.91
CA ASN A 256 -25.22 2.49 7.71
C ASN A 256 -24.04 1.69 7.13
N ALA A 257 -23.40 2.18 6.06
CA ALA A 257 -22.22 1.55 5.51
C ALA A 257 -21.12 1.48 6.56
N LYS A 258 -20.34 0.41 6.50
CA LYS A 258 -19.16 0.22 7.34
C LYS A 258 -17.98 1.03 6.82
N LEU A 259 -17.18 1.56 7.72
CA LEU A 259 -16.03 2.40 7.43
C LEU A 259 -14.78 1.66 7.89
N PHE A 260 -13.97 1.25 6.92
CA PHE A 260 -12.71 0.58 7.15
C PHE A 260 -11.57 1.59 7.05
N ILE A 261 -10.55 1.39 7.88
CA ILE A 261 -9.29 2.13 7.80
C ILE A 261 -8.41 1.40 6.79
N GLY A 262 -8.26 1.98 5.59
CA GLY A 262 -7.38 1.49 4.54
C GLY A 262 -5.93 1.83 4.84
N LEU A 263 -5.06 0.82 4.89
CA LEU A 263 -3.65 0.95 5.26
C LEU A 263 -2.74 0.19 4.27
N PRO A 264 -1.52 0.71 4.01
CA PRO A 264 -0.48 -0.07 3.36
C PRO A 264 -0.04 -1.20 4.30
N ALA A 265 0.07 -2.42 3.78
CA ALA A 265 0.43 -3.58 4.57
C ALA A 265 1.94 -3.73 4.80
N SER A 266 2.76 -2.96 4.07
CA SER A 266 4.21 -2.83 4.24
C SER A 266 4.69 -1.46 3.77
N THR A 267 5.97 -1.15 4.01
CA THR A 267 6.62 0.09 3.53
C THR A 267 6.73 0.16 2.00
N GLU A 268 6.69 -0.97 1.32
CA GLU A 268 6.79 -1.08 -0.15
C GLU A 268 5.41 -1.08 -0.82
N ALA A 269 4.33 -1.17 -0.04
CA ALA A 269 2.98 -1.29 -0.57
C ALA A 269 2.42 0.05 -1.10
N ALA A 270 2.90 1.17 -0.57
CA ALA A 270 2.49 2.52 -0.95
C ALA A 270 3.68 3.49 -0.90
N GLY A 271 3.54 4.67 -1.51
CA GLY A 271 4.56 5.71 -1.49
C GLY A 271 4.73 6.38 -0.11
N SER A 272 3.66 6.44 0.68
CA SER A 272 3.66 6.89 2.09
C SER A 272 2.50 6.25 2.85
N GLY A 273 2.42 6.47 4.17
CA GLY A 273 1.25 6.11 4.98
C GLY A 273 1.33 4.77 5.72
N TYR A 274 2.42 4.00 5.57
CA TYR A 274 2.61 2.77 6.36
C TYR A 274 2.76 3.11 7.85
N ILE A 275 2.04 2.36 8.69
CA ILE A 275 2.11 2.46 10.14
C ILE A 275 2.48 1.12 10.77
N THR A 276 3.13 1.16 11.93
CA THR A 276 3.55 -0.06 12.65
C THR A 276 2.32 -0.86 13.14
N PRO A 277 2.49 -2.17 13.43
CA PRO A 277 1.42 -2.96 14.05
C PRO A 277 0.84 -2.34 15.32
N GLN A 278 1.67 -1.70 16.15
CA GLN A 278 1.19 -1.04 17.37
C GLN A 278 0.33 0.19 17.04
N ALA A 279 0.76 1.05 16.11
CA ALA A 279 -0.02 2.22 15.71
C ALA A 279 -1.35 1.82 15.03
N MET A 280 -1.34 0.78 14.19
CA MET A 280 -2.56 0.21 13.61
C MET A 280 -3.50 -0.30 14.71
N LYS A 281 -2.97 -1.04 15.68
CA LYS A 281 -3.73 -1.52 16.82
C LYS A 281 -4.33 -0.36 17.63
N ASP A 282 -3.58 0.71 17.86
CA ASP A 282 -4.06 1.90 18.56
C ASP A 282 -5.23 2.57 17.82
N LEU A 283 -5.18 2.62 16.48
CA LEU A 283 -6.32 3.07 15.65
C LEU A 283 -7.54 2.15 15.80
N VAL A 284 -7.36 0.83 15.72
CA VAL A 284 -8.46 -0.13 15.97
C VAL A 284 -9.07 0.10 17.34
N CYS A 285 -8.25 0.28 18.38
CA CYS A 285 -8.72 0.47 19.74
C CYS A 285 -9.41 1.82 19.96
N LYS A 286 -9.02 2.85 19.22
CA LYS A 286 -9.69 4.15 19.22
C LYS A 286 -11.10 4.05 18.61
N TRP A 287 -11.24 3.32 17.51
CA TRP A 287 -12.47 3.36 16.69
C TRP A 287 -13.41 2.17 16.83
N LYS A 288 -12.98 1.07 17.47
CA LYS A 288 -13.76 -0.17 17.62
C LYS A 288 -15.20 -0.01 18.14
N GLY A 289 -15.45 1.00 18.97
CA GLY A 289 -16.78 1.27 19.54
C GLY A 289 -17.69 2.11 18.63
N GLY A 290 -17.17 2.62 17.51
CA GLY A 290 -17.90 3.48 16.60
C GLY A 290 -18.96 2.71 15.80
N LYS A 291 -20.16 3.28 15.68
CA LYS A 291 -21.30 2.67 14.94
C LYS A 291 -20.94 2.20 13.53
N ASN A 292 -20.20 3.04 12.80
CA ASN A 292 -19.80 2.76 11.43
C ASN A 292 -18.47 2.01 11.33
N PHE A 293 -17.72 1.77 12.41
CA PHE A 293 -16.45 1.06 12.30
C PHE A 293 -16.64 -0.33 11.68
N GLY A 294 -15.88 -0.58 10.61
CA GLY A 294 -15.91 -1.80 9.82
C GLY A 294 -14.70 -2.69 10.05
N GLY A 295 -13.55 -2.10 10.36
CA GLY A 295 -12.29 -2.81 10.56
C GLY A 295 -11.15 -2.20 9.74
N ILE A 296 -10.26 -3.04 9.24
CA ILE A 296 -9.07 -2.64 8.47
C ILE A 296 -9.17 -3.18 7.04
N SER A 297 -8.78 -2.35 6.07
CA SER A 297 -8.60 -2.76 4.68
C SER A 297 -7.11 -2.65 4.32
N LEU A 298 -6.50 -3.72 3.82
CA LEU A 298 -5.07 -3.74 3.50
C LEU A 298 -4.80 -3.66 2.01
N TRP A 299 -3.90 -2.74 1.64
CA TRP A 299 -3.19 -2.76 0.36
C TRP A 299 -1.75 -3.24 0.60
N ASP A 300 -1.38 -4.49 0.32
CA ASP A 300 -2.20 -5.63 -0.07
C ASP A 300 -1.86 -6.86 0.79
N LEU A 301 -2.64 -7.95 0.65
CA LEU A 301 -2.44 -9.17 1.45
C LEU A 301 -1.08 -9.82 1.22
N THR A 302 -0.56 -9.74 0.00
CA THR A 302 0.72 -10.34 -0.38
C THR A 302 1.88 -9.69 0.33
N ARG A 303 1.95 -8.36 0.28
CA ARG A 303 2.97 -7.58 1.00
C ARG A 303 2.80 -7.69 2.51
N GLY A 304 1.56 -7.72 3.00
CA GLY A 304 1.28 -7.91 4.43
C GLY A 304 1.70 -9.28 4.97
N ALA A 305 1.63 -10.33 4.15
CA ALA A 305 2.17 -11.65 4.49
C ALA A 305 3.70 -11.69 4.49
N GLY A 306 4.35 -10.95 3.58
CA GLY A 306 5.81 -10.79 3.56
C GLY A 306 6.37 -9.89 4.67
N ASN A 307 5.56 -8.96 5.19
CA ASN A 307 5.94 -8.05 6.27
C ASN A 307 5.81 -8.72 7.64
N VAL A 308 6.90 -9.34 8.10
CA VAL A 308 6.96 -10.03 9.40
C VAL A 308 7.54 -9.09 10.47
N VAL A 309 6.74 -8.79 11.48
CA VAL A 309 7.14 -8.00 12.65
C VAL A 309 6.93 -8.84 13.89
N ASN A 310 7.98 -9.03 14.71
CA ASN A 310 7.93 -9.83 15.94
C ASN A 310 7.36 -11.24 15.73
N GLY A 311 7.76 -11.91 14.63
CA GLY A 311 7.36 -13.29 14.33
C GLY A 311 5.93 -13.47 13.80
N LYS A 312 5.18 -12.39 13.59
CA LYS A 312 3.83 -12.41 12.98
C LYS A 312 3.81 -11.54 11.72
N THR A 313 3.06 -11.98 10.72
CA THR A 313 2.81 -11.17 9.53
C THR A 313 1.98 -9.94 9.89
N TYR A 314 2.04 -8.89 9.08
CA TYR A 314 1.23 -7.69 9.29
C TYR A 314 -0.27 -8.03 9.23
N ASN A 315 -0.66 -8.92 8.32
CA ASN A 315 -2.04 -9.45 8.25
C ASN A 315 -2.46 -10.07 9.59
N GLN A 316 -1.59 -10.88 10.21
CA GLN A 316 -1.88 -11.50 11.50
C GLN A 316 -2.01 -10.48 12.63
N HIS A 317 -1.16 -9.45 12.65
CA HIS A 317 -1.30 -8.36 13.65
C HIS A 317 -2.65 -7.66 13.55
N VAL A 318 -3.14 -7.45 12.33
CA VAL A 318 -4.47 -6.86 12.11
C VAL A 318 -5.58 -7.77 12.64
N LEU A 319 -5.52 -9.07 12.32
CA LEU A 319 -6.47 -10.05 12.85
C LEU A 319 -6.46 -10.06 14.38
N ASP A 320 -5.28 -10.06 15.01
CA ASP A 320 -5.15 -10.05 16.47
C ASP A 320 -5.71 -8.77 17.11
N ALA A 321 -5.49 -7.60 16.47
CA ALA A 321 -6.02 -6.33 16.93
C ALA A 321 -7.56 -6.32 16.87
N LEU A 322 -8.14 -6.82 15.78
CA LEU A 322 -9.59 -6.90 15.58
C LEU A 322 -10.24 -7.95 16.49
N ALA A 323 -9.55 -9.02 16.85
CA ALA A 323 -10.08 -10.13 17.65
C ALA A 323 -10.14 -9.87 19.17
N GLY A 324 -9.65 -8.73 19.67
CA GLY A 324 -9.67 -8.46 21.12
C GLY A 324 -8.44 -7.76 21.68
N GLY A 325 -7.43 -7.44 20.86
CA GLY A 325 -6.12 -6.99 21.33
C GLY A 325 -6.08 -5.68 22.14
N CYS A 326 -7.19 -4.94 22.23
CA CYS A 326 -7.23 -3.66 22.93
C CYS A 326 -7.17 -3.79 24.45
N PRO A 327 -6.38 -2.96 25.16
CA PRO A 327 -6.40 -2.90 26.61
C PRO A 327 -7.82 -2.67 27.12
N ALA A 328 -8.18 -3.30 28.24
CA ALA A 328 -9.46 -3.02 28.91
C ALA A 328 -9.51 -1.53 29.25
N THR A 329 -10.59 -0.86 28.84
CA THR A 329 -10.84 0.54 29.19
C THR A 329 -11.12 0.58 30.69
N THR A 330 -10.13 0.96 31.51
CA THR A 330 -10.37 1.27 32.92
C THR A 330 -11.20 2.55 32.96
N THR A 331 -12.51 2.41 33.13
CA THR A 331 -13.39 3.54 33.44
C THR A 331 -13.07 4.00 34.86
N THR A 332 -12.19 4.97 35.00
CA THR A 332 -11.88 5.58 36.29
C THR A 332 -13.04 6.46 36.73
N THR A 333 -13.96 5.90 37.50
CA THR A 333 -14.95 6.67 38.27
C THR A 333 -14.22 7.36 39.42
N THR A 334 -14.12 8.68 39.34
CA THR A 334 -13.56 9.54 40.37
C THR A 334 -14.46 9.51 41.61
N MET A 335 -14.00 8.87 42.69
CA MET A 335 -14.46 9.20 44.05
C MET A 335 -13.26 9.59 44.90
N SER A 336 -13.34 10.81 45.41
CA SER A 336 -12.41 11.40 46.36
C SER A 336 -12.56 10.72 47.72
N THR A 337 -11.51 10.09 48.23
CA THR A 337 -11.28 10.02 49.68
C THR A 337 -9.80 9.80 49.97
N ALA A 338 -9.26 10.65 50.83
CA ALA A 338 -7.88 10.60 51.31
C ALA A 338 -7.57 9.27 52.03
N THR A 339 -6.31 8.83 52.02
CA THR A 339 -5.44 8.75 53.23
C THR A 339 -4.19 7.87 52.98
N ARG A 340 -3.04 8.43 53.38
CA ARG A 340 -1.75 7.88 53.84
C ARG A 340 -0.82 7.07 52.93
N THR A 341 0.34 7.68 52.78
CA THR A 341 1.68 7.23 52.40
C THR A 341 2.12 5.90 53.04
N SER A 342 2.66 5.01 52.21
CA SER A 342 3.77 4.13 52.58
C SER A 342 4.64 3.90 51.35
N THR A 343 5.90 4.31 51.46
CA THR A 343 6.98 4.17 50.49
C THR A 343 7.38 2.71 50.26
N THR A 344 7.38 2.28 49.01
CA THR A 344 8.26 1.21 48.53
C THR A 344 8.70 1.51 47.10
N THR A 345 9.99 1.73 46.96
CA THR A 345 10.73 1.99 45.73
C THR A 345 10.63 0.78 44.80
N ARG A 346 9.95 0.92 43.67
CA ARG A 346 10.12 0.05 42.51
C ARG A 346 10.36 0.91 41.28
N ALA A 347 11.47 0.65 40.60
CA ALA A 347 11.89 1.34 39.40
C ALA A 347 10.79 1.30 38.30
N PRO A 348 10.59 2.38 37.54
CA PRO A 348 9.65 2.38 36.43
C PRO A 348 10.25 1.57 35.27
N THR A 349 9.71 0.40 34.99
CA THR A 349 9.87 -0.24 33.68
C THR A 349 9.07 0.59 32.68
N SER A 350 9.75 1.44 31.91
CA SER A 350 9.14 2.16 30.81
C SER A 350 8.61 1.14 29.79
N THR A 351 7.38 1.36 29.32
CA THR A 351 6.82 0.69 28.16
C THR A 351 7.59 1.16 26.93
N GLY A 352 8.69 0.47 26.60
CA GLY A 352 9.53 0.77 25.44
C GLY A 352 8.83 0.50 24.11
N ASN A 353 9.39 1.02 23.02
CA ASN A 353 8.88 0.97 21.64
C ASN A 353 8.92 -0.43 20.96
N GLY A 354 9.03 -1.51 21.73
CA GLY A 354 9.09 -2.89 21.23
C GLY A 354 10.40 -3.30 20.54
N ILE A 355 11.38 -2.40 20.41
CA ILE A 355 12.71 -2.71 19.86
C ILE A 355 13.66 -3.04 21.01
N ALA A 356 14.32 -4.20 20.95
CA ALA A 356 15.36 -4.57 21.90
C ALA A 356 16.49 -3.52 21.83
N THR A 357 16.58 -2.69 22.88
CA THR A 357 17.54 -1.60 22.94
C THR A 357 18.89 -2.15 23.41
N PRO A 358 19.97 -2.04 22.61
CA PRO A 358 21.27 -2.58 22.98
C PRO A 358 21.91 -1.76 24.10
N THR A 359 22.62 -2.44 25.00
CA THR A 359 23.30 -1.80 26.13
C THR A 359 24.83 -1.85 25.96
N PRO A 360 25.58 -0.81 26.37
CA PRO A 360 25.10 0.45 26.98
C PRO A 360 24.66 1.48 25.93
N THR A 361 23.65 2.30 26.22
CA THR A 361 23.21 3.41 25.34
C THR A 361 23.88 4.73 25.71
N GLN A 362 23.76 5.74 24.84
CA GLN A 362 23.96 7.13 25.26
C GLN A 362 23.01 7.46 26.44
N PRO A 363 23.38 8.38 27.35
CA PRO A 363 22.58 8.71 28.54
C PRO A 363 21.15 9.13 28.25
N THR A 364 20.94 9.83 27.14
CA THR A 364 19.61 10.24 26.69
C THR A 364 19.52 10.05 25.20
N ILE A 365 18.64 9.13 24.80
CA ILE A 365 18.24 8.86 23.42
C ILE A 365 16.73 9.01 23.29
N VAL A 366 16.25 9.30 22.10
CA VAL A 366 14.81 9.35 21.81
C VAL A 366 14.16 7.98 22.00
N SER A 367 12.95 7.96 22.55
CA SER A 367 12.21 6.74 22.89
C SER A 367 11.71 5.95 21.67
N ASN A 368 11.65 6.58 20.50
CA ASN A 368 11.24 5.98 19.24
C ASN A 368 12.42 5.54 18.36
N CYS A 369 13.61 5.32 18.92
CA CYS A 369 14.76 4.85 18.15
C CYS A 369 14.56 3.43 17.59
N ASN A 370 14.85 3.22 16.30
CA ASN A 370 14.76 1.90 15.66
C ASN A 370 16.07 1.40 15.03
N LYS A 371 17.12 2.23 15.00
CA LYS A 371 18.47 1.83 14.57
C LYS A 371 19.51 2.44 15.48
N PHE A 372 20.43 1.61 15.94
CA PHE A 372 21.49 1.98 16.87
C PHE A 372 22.86 1.85 16.21
N TYR A 373 23.76 2.78 16.51
CA TYR A 373 25.15 2.77 16.08
C TYR A 373 26.06 2.80 17.31
N LEU A 374 26.96 1.84 17.41
CA LEU A 374 27.97 1.82 18.49
C LEU A 374 29.06 2.85 18.18
N VAL A 375 29.06 3.96 18.91
CA VAL A 375 30.06 5.02 18.76
C VAL A 375 31.42 4.50 19.16
N LYS A 376 32.41 4.54 18.25
CA LYS A 376 33.78 4.12 18.57
C LYS A 376 34.58 5.25 19.21
N SER A 377 35.65 4.90 19.90
CA SER A 377 36.59 5.89 20.45
C SER A 377 37.14 6.79 19.33
N GLY A 378 37.10 8.11 19.54
CA GLY A 378 37.53 9.12 18.56
C GLY A 378 36.48 9.53 17.52
N GLU A 379 35.27 8.98 17.55
CA GLU A 379 34.19 9.39 16.64
C GLU A 379 33.35 10.53 17.24
N ASP A 380 33.08 11.55 16.42
CA ASP A 380 32.21 12.67 16.75
C ASP A 380 30.85 12.56 16.01
N CYS A 381 29.92 13.49 16.27
CA CYS A 381 28.63 13.49 15.57
C CYS A 381 28.78 13.58 14.05
N ALA A 382 29.79 14.27 13.53
CA ALA A 382 30.02 14.39 12.09
C ALA A 382 30.36 13.03 11.48
N THR A 383 31.22 12.26 12.16
CA THR A 383 31.58 10.90 11.77
C THR A 383 30.40 9.95 11.86
N VAL A 384 29.64 9.99 12.97
CA VAL A 384 28.43 9.16 13.16
C VAL A 384 27.36 9.48 12.12
N ALA A 385 27.14 10.78 11.86
CA ALA A 385 26.19 11.26 10.86
C ALA A 385 26.55 10.72 9.47
N LYS A 386 27.80 10.90 9.05
CA LYS A 386 28.30 10.46 7.75
C LYS A 386 28.17 8.94 7.56
N LYS A 387 28.60 8.15 8.55
CA LYS A 387 28.55 6.68 8.52
C LYS A 387 27.14 6.10 8.52
N ASN A 388 26.15 6.89 8.91
CA ASN A 388 24.75 6.47 8.92
C ASN A 388 23.90 7.21 7.89
N GLY A 389 24.50 8.10 7.09
CA GLY A 389 23.83 8.85 6.04
C GLY A 389 22.67 9.74 6.53
N ILE A 390 22.91 10.39 7.67
CA ILE A 390 22.00 11.34 8.31
C ILE A 390 22.74 12.66 8.56
N THR A 391 22.02 13.72 8.92
CA THR A 391 22.66 15.01 9.25
C THR A 391 23.16 15.03 10.70
N VAL A 392 24.15 15.86 10.98
CA VAL A 392 24.59 16.12 12.38
C VAL A 392 23.44 16.61 13.24
N SER A 393 22.50 17.37 12.66
CA SER A 393 21.30 17.81 13.36
C SER A 393 20.46 16.62 13.84
N LEU A 394 20.23 15.62 12.98
CA LEU A 394 19.47 14.42 13.34
C LEU A 394 20.17 13.61 14.42
N VAL A 395 21.50 13.45 14.35
CA VAL A 395 22.27 12.78 15.43
C VAL A 395 22.06 13.49 16.76
N LYS A 396 22.12 14.83 16.80
CA LYS A 396 21.89 15.59 18.03
C LYS A 396 20.45 15.52 18.52
N THR A 397 19.47 15.59 17.61
CA THR A 397 18.04 15.48 17.95
C THR A 397 17.72 14.10 18.54
N TRP A 398 18.28 13.03 17.98
CA TRP A 398 18.01 11.66 18.44
C TRP A 398 18.86 11.24 19.65
N ASN A 399 19.95 11.96 19.92
CA ASN A 399 20.84 11.74 21.06
C ASN A 399 21.05 13.05 21.85
N PRO A 400 20.04 13.56 22.58
CA PRO A 400 20.13 14.83 23.28
C PRO A 400 21.33 14.96 24.23
N SER A 401 21.78 13.84 24.82
CA SER A 401 22.93 13.83 25.72
C SER A 401 24.26 14.18 25.04
N ALA A 402 24.35 14.11 23.70
CA ALA A 402 25.54 14.55 22.97
C ALA A 402 25.77 16.07 23.10
N GLY A 403 24.73 16.84 23.42
CA GLY A 403 24.78 18.30 23.56
C GLY A 403 24.79 19.04 22.22
N SER A 404 24.48 20.34 22.27
CA SER A 404 24.37 21.19 21.07
C SER A 404 25.67 21.30 20.27
N ALA A 405 26.81 21.28 20.97
CA ALA A 405 28.17 21.26 20.41
C ALA A 405 28.69 19.84 20.08
N CYS A 406 27.92 18.78 20.36
CA CYS A 406 28.35 17.37 20.24
C CYS A 406 29.66 17.01 20.98
N THR A 407 29.95 17.64 22.12
CA THR A 407 31.14 17.34 22.93
C THR A 407 30.91 16.19 23.92
N ASN A 408 29.66 15.77 24.11
CA ASN A 408 29.26 14.81 25.15
C ASN A 408 28.80 13.47 24.56
N LEU A 409 29.13 13.16 23.31
CA LEU A 409 28.84 11.87 22.69
C LEU A 409 29.79 10.81 23.27
N TRP A 410 29.25 9.81 23.96
CA TRP A 410 30.07 8.80 24.64
C TRP A 410 30.58 7.75 23.66
N ALA A 411 31.88 7.44 23.73
CA ALA A 411 32.43 6.27 23.06
C ALA A 411 31.97 4.97 23.75
N ASN A 412 31.95 3.87 22.98
CA ASN A 412 31.51 2.54 23.40
C ASN A 412 30.06 2.48 23.90
N ALA A 413 29.22 3.43 23.49
CA ALA A 413 27.80 3.48 23.82
C ALA A 413 26.95 3.65 22.55
N TYR A 414 25.81 2.98 22.50
CA TYR A 414 24.90 2.99 21.36
C TYR A 414 24.15 4.32 21.24
N ALA A 415 24.35 5.00 20.12
CA ALA A 415 23.63 6.19 19.70
C ALA A 415 22.48 5.83 18.75
N CYS A 416 21.38 6.56 18.83
CA CYS A 416 20.28 6.48 17.90
C CYS A 416 20.64 7.11 16.55
N VAL A 417 20.46 6.36 15.46
CA VAL A 417 20.78 6.80 14.09
C VAL A 417 19.62 6.59 13.11
N SER A 418 18.46 6.21 13.62
CA SER A 418 17.17 6.26 12.92
C SER A 418 16.04 6.14 13.94
N THR A 419 14.92 6.77 13.65
CA THR A 419 13.70 6.68 14.45
C THR A 419 12.57 6.00 13.66
N ILE A 420 11.59 5.46 14.38
CA ILE A 420 10.37 4.88 13.79
C ILE A 420 9.67 5.97 12.97
N GLY A 421 9.40 5.68 11.69
CA GLY A 421 8.74 6.61 10.75
C GLY A 421 9.70 7.53 9.99
N TYR A 422 10.99 7.60 10.35
CA TYR A 422 11.95 8.40 9.60
C TYR A 422 12.21 7.78 8.22
N THR A 423 11.88 8.52 7.16
CA THR A 423 12.22 8.18 5.78
C THR A 423 13.31 9.13 5.30
N PRO A 424 14.49 8.63 4.92
CA PRO A 424 15.54 9.48 4.36
C PRO A 424 15.03 10.22 3.12
N PRO A 425 15.24 11.54 3.03
CA PRO A 425 14.82 12.30 1.85
C PRO A 425 15.66 11.89 0.64
N LEU A 426 14.98 11.70 -0.49
CA LEU A 426 15.61 11.51 -1.79
C LEU A 426 15.80 12.87 -2.45
N THR A 427 17.04 13.24 -2.75
CA THR A 427 17.32 14.43 -3.57
C THR A 427 17.49 14.03 -5.03
N THR A 428 17.02 14.89 -5.94
CA THR A 428 17.16 14.66 -7.38
C THR A 428 17.41 16.00 -8.06
N THR A 429 18.50 16.07 -8.83
CA THR A 429 18.89 17.24 -9.61
C THR A 429 18.89 16.87 -11.08
N CYS A 430 17.89 17.38 -11.82
CA CYS A 430 17.75 17.08 -13.24
C CYS A 430 18.92 17.66 -14.04
N GLY A 431 19.46 16.85 -14.96
CA GLY A 431 20.49 17.28 -15.90
C GLY A 431 19.90 18.11 -17.04
N SER A 432 20.72 19.00 -17.60
CA SER A 432 20.33 19.84 -18.76
C SER A 432 20.99 19.41 -20.08
N THR A 433 22.12 18.72 -20.01
CA THR A 433 23.00 18.41 -21.16
C THR A 433 22.78 17.03 -21.78
N ALA A 434 22.25 16.06 -21.02
CA ALA A 434 21.99 14.71 -21.50
C ALA A 434 20.79 14.65 -22.45
N LYS A 435 20.67 13.55 -23.21
CA LYS A 435 19.56 13.34 -24.14
C LYS A 435 18.28 13.03 -23.36
N THR A 436 17.13 13.26 -23.98
CA THR A 436 15.84 12.97 -23.35
C THR A 436 15.55 11.47 -23.35
N TRP A 437 14.86 10.98 -22.32
CA TRP A 437 14.39 9.59 -22.27
C TRP A 437 13.43 9.27 -23.42
N GLY A 438 12.48 10.15 -23.72
CA GLY A 438 11.49 9.96 -24.79
C GLY A 438 10.83 8.58 -24.76
N ASP A 439 10.63 7.98 -25.93
CA ASP A 439 10.05 6.64 -26.09
C ASP A 439 10.93 5.52 -25.51
N ASN A 440 12.20 5.81 -25.20
CA ASN A 440 13.10 4.87 -24.53
C ASN A 440 12.88 4.82 -23.00
N LYS A 441 12.02 5.68 -22.42
CA LYS A 441 11.77 5.73 -20.96
C LYS A 441 11.36 4.37 -20.36
N PRO A 442 10.42 3.60 -20.95
CA PRO A 442 10.04 2.29 -20.39
C PRO A 442 11.20 1.29 -20.38
N ALA A 443 11.98 1.25 -21.47
CA ALA A 443 13.16 0.39 -21.57
C ALA A 443 14.23 0.79 -20.54
N ALA A 444 14.44 2.08 -20.32
CA ALA A 444 15.35 2.57 -19.28
C ALA A 444 14.92 2.09 -17.89
N LEU A 445 13.62 2.18 -17.55
CA LEU A 445 13.09 1.67 -16.28
C LEU A 445 13.28 0.16 -16.11
N GLN A 446 13.14 -0.62 -17.17
CA GLN A 446 13.42 -2.06 -17.16
C GLN A 446 14.91 -2.35 -16.98
N SER A 447 15.78 -1.59 -17.64
CA SER A 447 17.23 -1.70 -17.45
C SER A 447 17.65 -1.40 -16.01
N VAL A 448 16.93 -0.53 -15.28
CA VAL A 448 17.18 -0.34 -13.83
C VAL A 448 16.97 -1.62 -13.06
N VAL A 449 15.87 -2.32 -13.30
CA VAL A 449 15.56 -3.60 -12.63
C VAL A 449 16.69 -4.58 -12.90
N SER A 450 17.09 -4.72 -14.16
CA SER A 450 18.19 -5.61 -14.54
C SER A 450 19.52 -5.23 -13.88
N TRP A 451 19.82 -3.94 -13.78
CA TRP A 451 21.07 -3.49 -13.15
C TRP A 451 21.07 -3.66 -11.63
N CYS A 452 19.92 -3.51 -10.99
CA CYS A 452 19.79 -3.62 -9.54
C CYS A 452 19.53 -5.06 -9.05
N ASP A 453 19.19 -6.02 -9.91
CA ASP A 453 18.84 -7.39 -9.49
C ASP A 453 20.04 -8.17 -8.89
N GLY A 454 21.27 -7.84 -9.28
CA GLY A 454 22.52 -8.21 -8.60
C GLY A 454 22.90 -9.70 -8.55
N ASN A 455 23.89 -10.11 -9.36
CA ASN A 455 24.76 -11.28 -9.13
C ASN A 455 26.23 -11.10 -9.66
N ALA A 456 26.66 -9.91 -10.09
CA ALA A 456 28.02 -9.65 -10.61
C ALA A 456 28.61 -8.27 -10.21
N ASN A 457 29.93 -8.08 -10.43
CA ASN A 457 30.69 -6.86 -10.07
C ASN A 457 30.33 -5.60 -10.89
N THR A 458 29.53 -5.75 -11.93
CA THR A 458 28.98 -4.68 -12.78
C THR A 458 27.60 -4.20 -12.34
N ASP A 459 27.00 -4.86 -11.36
CA ASP A 459 25.62 -4.61 -10.94
C ASP A 459 25.55 -3.49 -9.90
N GLY A 460 24.41 -2.78 -9.90
CA GLY A 460 24.17 -1.61 -9.06
C GLY A 460 24.02 -1.93 -7.57
N THR A 461 23.91 -3.20 -7.18
CA THR A 461 23.66 -3.62 -5.79
C THR A 461 24.84 -4.37 -5.16
N GLY A 462 24.64 -4.86 -3.93
CA GLY A 462 25.63 -5.63 -3.19
C GLY A 462 26.70 -4.76 -2.55
N ALA A 463 27.87 -5.34 -2.25
CA ALA A 463 28.93 -4.67 -1.50
C ALA A 463 29.61 -3.54 -2.32
N TYR A 464 29.84 -2.41 -1.67
CA TYR A 464 30.66 -1.30 -2.15
C TYR A 464 31.78 -1.02 -1.15
N THR A 465 33.01 -0.87 -1.66
CA THR A 465 34.11 -0.29 -0.88
C THR A 465 33.93 1.22 -0.74
N ILE A 466 34.75 1.86 0.10
CA ILE A 466 34.64 3.29 0.39
C ILE A 466 34.90 4.11 -0.88
N GLY A 467 33.94 4.94 -1.28
CA GLY A 467 34.05 5.78 -2.49
C GLY A 467 33.91 5.03 -3.81
N GLN A 468 33.69 3.71 -3.79
CA GLN A 468 33.52 2.92 -5.01
C GLN A 468 32.32 3.42 -5.80
N THR A 469 32.51 3.58 -7.10
CA THR A 469 31.43 3.79 -8.06
C THR A 469 31.27 2.54 -8.91
N LYS A 470 30.06 2.00 -9.02
CA LYS A 470 29.71 0.97 -10.00
C LYS A 470 28.87 1.61 -11.10
N ASN A 471 29.07 1.14 -12.33
CA ASN A 471 28.39 1.67 -13.51
C ASN A 471 27.69 0.55 -14.28
N GLY A 472 26.46 0.81 -14.72
CA GLY A 472 25.70 -0.02 -15.65
C GLY A 472 25.56 0.66 -17.00
N CYS A 473 25.61 -0.13 -18.07
CA CYS A 473 25.43 0.34 -19.44
C CYS A 473 24.42 -0.54 -20.16
N PHE A 474 23.38 0.06 -20.73
CA PHE A 474 22.33 -0.65 -21.48
C PHE A 474 22.07 0.03 -22.82
N ASN A 475 22.03 -0.74 -23.91
CA ASN A 475 21.70 -0.21 -25.23
C ASN A 475 20.22 0.18 -25.30
N ALA A 476 19.93 1.39 -25.79
CA ALA A 476 18.55 1.82 -25.99
C ALA A 476 17.96 1.08 -27.19
N PRO A 477 16.72 0.54 -27.10
CA PRO A 477 16.10 -0.19 -28.20
C PRO A 477 15.76 0.72 -29.39
N LEU A 478 15.49 2.01 -29.15
CA LEU A 478 15.18 2.98 -30.19
C LEU A 478 16.39 3.90 -30.44
N GLY A 479 16.90 3.86 -31.67
CA GLY A 479 17.99 4.71 -32.14
C GLY A 479 19.38 4.18 -31.80
N THR A 480 20.34 5.10 -31.64
CA THR A 480 21.77 4.79 -31.44
C THR A 480 22.28 5.23 -30.06
N ASN A 481 21.37 5.42 -29.10
CA ASN A 481 21.70 5.85 -27.74
C ASN A 481 21.89 4.66 -26.78
N LYS A 482 22.40 4.95 -25.59
CA LYS A 482 22.52 4.05 -24.46
C LYS A 482 22.12 4.73 -23.15
N PHE A 483 21.74 3.91 -22.17
CA PHE A 483 21.49 4.32 -20.79
C PHE A 483 22.75 4.06 -19.97
N LEU A 484 23.16 5.04 -19.18
CA LEU A 484 24.20 4.89 -18.18
C LEU A 484 23.60 5.11 -16.80
N PHE A 485 23.87 4.15 -15.91
CA PHE A 485 23.53 4.24 -14.50
C PHE A 485 24.79 4.18 -13.66
N SER A 486 24.88 5.01 -12.63
CA SER A 486 25.99 5.02 -11.70
C SER A 486 25.49 5.10 -10.27
N ALA A 487 26.18 4.40 -9.37
CA ALA A 487 25.94 4.44 -7.93
C ALA A 487 27.30 4.51 -7.22
N ARG A 488 27.40 5.37 -6.21
CA ARG A 488 28.63 5.57 -5.43
C ARG A 488 28.36 5.56 -3.93
N ASN A 489 29.24 4.92 -3.17
CA ASN A 489 29.20 4.85 -1.71
C ASN A 489 29.96 6.01 -1.06
N ASP A 490 29.25 6.98 -0.47
CA ASP A 490 29.83 8.14 0.22
C ASP A 490 29.76 8.05 1.77
N PHE A 491 29.37 6.90 2.35
CA PHE A 491 29.25 6.71 3.81
C PHE A 491 30.59 6.79 4.55
N GLY A 492 31.72 6.70 3.85
CA GLY A 492 33.04 6.61 4.49
C GLY A 492 33.33 5.27 5.17
N ILE A 493 32.45 4.27 4.95
CA ILE A 493 32.60 2.87 5.38
C ILE A 493 32.22 1.97 4.21
N ALA A 494 32.76 0.75 4.16
CA ALA A 494 32.24 -0.26 3.25
C ALA A 494 30.81 -0.61 3.67
N THR A 495 29.89 -0.66 2.72
CA THR A 495 28.48 -0.96 2.97
C THR A 495 27.88 -1.60 1.73
N SER A 496 26.73 -2.28 1.87
CA SER A 496 26.03 -2.88 0.75
C SER A 496 24.84 -2.03 0.35
N LEU A 497 24.63 -1.86 -0.96
CA LEU A 497 23.46 -1.18 -1.50
C LEU A 497 22.34 -2.22 -1.75
N PRO A 498 21.21 -2.14 -1.03
CA PRO A 498 20.06 -3.00 -1.26
C PRO A 498 19.41 -2.73 -2.62
N LYS A 499 18.76 -3.76 -3.18
CA LYS A 499 18.04 -3.69 -4.47
C LYS A 499 16.93 -2.65 -4.48
N ASP A 500 16.11 -2.60 -3.44
CA ASP A 500 15.05 -1.61 -3.30
C ASP A 500 15.59 -0.18 -3.33
N LYS A 501 16.71 0.10 -2.63
CA LYS A 501 17.35 1.42 -2.65
C LYS A 501 17.94 1.75 -4.03
N CYS A 502 18.62 0.79 -4.67
CA CYS A 502 19.16 0.96 -6.02
C CYS A 502 18.04 1.33 -7.02
N GLU A 503 16.95 0.55 -7.03
CA GLU A 503 15.84 0.78 -7.95
C GLU A 503 15.10 2.08 -7.67
N ARG A 504 14.77 2.34 -6.40
CA ARG A 504 14.00 3.53 -5.99
C ARG A 504 14.62 4.81 -6.53
N ILE A 505 15.95 4.92 -6.44
CA ILE A 505 16.65 6.17 -6.71
C ILE A 505 16.86 6.38 -8.21
N ILE A 506 17.29 5.34 -8.94
CA ILE A 506 17.49 5.43 -10.39
C ILE A 506 16.13 5.59 -11.10
N LYS A 507 15.07 4.91 -10.64
CA LYS A 507 13.71 5.11 -11.19
C LYS A 507 13.20 6.52 -10.94
N ALA A 508 13.46 7.11 -9.77
CA ALA A 508 13.10 8.50 -9.50
C ALA A 508 13.80 9.47 -10.45
N ALA A 509 15.09 9.27 -10.73
CA ALA A 509 15.82 10.06 -11.71
C ALA A 509 15.22 9.98 -13.12
N ILE A 510 14.74 8.81 -13.54
CA ILE A 510 14.10 8.61 -14.85
C ILE A 510 12.68 9.19 -14.88
N ASN A 511 11.93 9.04 -13.79
CA ASN A 511 10.53 9.45 -13.73
C ASN A 511 10.37 10.96 -13.59
N ASN A 512 11.24 11.60 -12.80
CA ASN A 512 11.10 13.01 -12.43
C ASN A 512 11.87 13.96 -13.37
N CYS A 513 12.82 13.46 -14.14
CA CYS A 513 13.66 14.29 -15.00
C CYS A 513 13.64 13.79 -16.44
N THR A 514 13.40 14.70 -17.39
CA THR A 514 13.27 14.38 -18.81
C THR A 514 14.59 13.96 -19.47
N ARG A 515 15.74 14.42 -18.94
CA ARG A 515 17.10 14.22 -19.49
C ARG A 515 18.04 13.49 -18.53
N GLY A 516 17.47 12.74 -17.58
CA GLY A 516 18.21 12.11 -16.52
C GLY A 516 18.60 13.07 -15.40
N ALA A 517 19.23 12.52 -14.36
CA ALA A 517 19.48 13.23 -13.11
C ALA A 517 20.67 12.66 -12.36
N THR A 518 21.21 13.48 -11.46
CA THR A 518 21.95 12.98 -10.29
C THR A 518 21.05 13.04 -9.06
N GLY A 519 21.39 12.28 -8.03
CA GLY A 519 20.63 12.30 -6.79
C GLY A 519 21.39 11.70 -5.63
N THR A 520 20.85 11.92 -4.42
CA THR A 520 21.34 11.26 -3.21
C THR A 520 20.19 10.70 -2.38
N LEU A 521 20.41 9.54 -1.78
CA LEU A 521 19.58 9.01 -0.69
C LEU A 521 20.53 8.60 0.42
N GLU A 522 20.36 9.16 1.60
CA GLU A 522 21.35 9.03 2.68
C GLU A 522 22.74 9.49 2.18
N SER A 523 23.77 8.64 2.29
CA SER A 523 25.11 8.88 1.73
C SER A 523 25.39 8.05 0.46
N TRP A 524 24.35 7.63 -0.25
CA TRP A 524 24.51 7.06 -1.59
C TRP A 524 24.33 8.14 -2.64
N TRP A 525 25.27 8.25 -3.59
CA TRP A 525 25.14 9.12 -4.76
C TRP A 525 24.78 8.31 -6.00
N PHE A 526 23.92 8.86 -6.85
CA PHE A 526 23.45 8.20 -8.06
C PHE A 526 23.45 9.13 -9.27
N LYS A 527 23.52 8.51 -10.45
CA LYS A 527 23.31 9.15 -11.74
C LYS A 527 22.57 8.22 -12.68
N ALA A 528 21.64 8.78 -13.45
CA ALA A 528 20.98 8.10 -14.57
C ALA A 528 20.94 9.05 -15.76
N GLU A 529 21.41 8.63 -16.93
CA GLU A 529 21.44 9.48 -18.12
C GLU A 529 21.30 8.69 -19.43
N VAL A 530 20.85 9.41 -20.48
CA VAL A 530 20.86 8.94 -21.86
C VAL A 530 21.99 9.62 -22.62
N VAL A 531 22.87 8.83 -23.22
CA VAL A 531 24.00 9.32 -24.01
C VAL A 531 24.04 8.66 -25.38
N ALA A 532 24.71 9.28 -26.34
CA ALA A 532 24.88 8.72 -27.68
C ALA A 532 25.86 7.53 -27.66
N GLY A 533 25.68 6.61 -28.62
CA GLY A 533 26.51 5.43 -28.81
C GLY A 533 25.95 4.17 -28.15
N ARG A 534 26.72 3.08 -28.25
CA ARG A 534 26.37 1.77 -27.67
C ARG A 534 27.27 1.40 -26.49
N CYS A 535 26.76 0.51 -25.66
CA CYS A 535 27.51 -0.42 -24.83
C CYS A 535 27.99 -1.54 -25.76
#